data_AF-A0A8X8CUQ3-F1
#
_entry.id   AF-A0A8X8CUQ3-F1
#
_cell.length_a   1.000
_cell.length_b   1.000
_cell.length_c   1.000
_cell.angle_alpha   90.00
_cell.angle_beta   90.00
_cell.angle_gamma   90.00
#
_symmetry.space_group_name_H-M   'P 1'
#
loop_
_entity.id
_entity.type
_entity.pdbx_description
1 polymer ?
#
loop_
_entity_poly.entity_id
_entity_poly.type
_entity_poly.pdbx_seq_one_letter_code
_entity_poly.pdbx_strand_id
1 'polypeptide(L)'
;MKNSSNSNSNTKLILLHPYIQKQGGSNRLWLLAFVSFFAIAFLVTLIYTREILPIKSTTTTTMATGSASSSTFGNINAPLPTSVINTLLHYASRSNDSFHMSHAEIKPISDVLRKCSSPCNFLVFGLTHETLLWKALNHNGRTVFIEENRYYAAYYEELHPEIDVFDVQYTTKMKEMRELIASTKKQIKNECRPVQNLLFSECKLGINDLPNHVYEVDWDVILVDGPRGDGPDGPGRMTPIFTAGVLARSRKASNAKTHIFVHDYYRNVERIYGDEFLCRENLVESNDMLAHFIVEKMDENSFHFCRNHTSTSPS
;
A
#
# COMPACT_ATOMS: atom_id res chain seq x y z
N MET A 1 65.97 15.52 51.41
CA MET A 1 66.24 15.46 52.87
C MET A 1 64.92 15.59 53.63
N LYS A 2 64.66 14.66 54.57
CA LYS A 2 63.75 14.69 55.74
C LYS A 2 62.33 15.29 55.61
N ASN A 3 61.26 14.50 55.72
CA ASN A 3 60.60 13.89 56.90
C ASN A 3 59.67 14.79 57.74
N SER A 4 58.41 14.33 57.83
CA SER A 4 57.55 14.17 59.02
C SER A 4 56.86 15.37 59.71
N SER A 5 55.50 15.27 59.70
CA SER A 5 54.52 15.36 60.81
C SER A 5 54.67 16.41 61.93
N ASN A 6 53.60 17.12 62.30
CA ASN A 6 52.65 16.69 63.35
C ASN A 6 51.44 17.64 63.55
N SER A 7 50.44 17.12 64.27
CA SER A 7 49.12 17.62 64.69
C SER A 7 49.04 19.00 65.39
N ASN A 8 47.88 19.67 65.30
CA ASN A 8 46.97 19.79 66.46
C ASN A 8 45.60 20.42 66.17
N SER A 9 44.61 19.87 66.86
CA SER A 9 43.18 20.19 66.91
C SER A 9 42.87 21.52 67.60
N ASN A 10 41.77 22.18 67.21
CA ASN A 10 40.87 22.88 68.12
C ASN A 10 39.47 23.04 67.50
N THR A 11 38.48 22.42 68.13
CA THR A 11 37.04 22.47 67.86
C THR A 11 36.44 23.84 68.18
N LYS A 12 35.57 24.36 67.29
CA LYS A 12 34.48 25.28 67.69
C LYS A 12 33.16 24.92 66.98
N LEU A 13 32.15 24.81 67.83
CA LEU A 13 30.75 24.50 67.60
C LEU A 13 30.12 25.50 66.59
N ILE A 14 29.52 25.02 65.50
CA ILE A 14 28.68 25.85 64.62
C ILE A 14 27.21 25.44 64.85
N LEU A 15 26.49 26.35 65.49
CA LEU A 15 25.06 26.32 65.74
C LEU A 15 24.32 26.57 64.42
N LEU A 16 23.76 25.53 63.78
CA LEU A 16 22.91 25.69 62.60
C LEU A 16 21.49 26.10 63.04
N HIS A 17 21.14 27.37 62.83
CA HIS A 17 19.77 27.86 62.90
C HIS A 17 18.93 27.21 61.77
N PRO A 18 17.70 26.75 62.04
CA PRO A 18 16.80 26.29 60.99
C PRO A 18 16.17 27.52 60.31
N TYR A 19 16.73 27.96 59.20
CA TYR A 19 16.07 28.96 58.35
C TYR A 19 15.18 28.24 57.35
N ILE A 20 13.87 28.19 57.66
CA ILE A 20 12.82 27.79 56.73
C ILE A 20 12.77 28.85 55.62
N GLN A 21 13.44 28.60 54.49
CA GLN A 21 13.30 29.44 53.30
C GLN A 21 12.00 29.11 52.59
N LYS A 22 10.93 29.78 53.03
CA LYS A 22 9.64 29.86 52.34
C LYS A 22 9.80 30.75 51.10
N GLN A 23 10.19 30.16 49.97
CA GLN A 23 10.17 30.82 48.65
C GLN A 23 9.61 29.88 47.58
N GLY A 24 8.33 29.54 47.73
CA GLY A 24 7.51 29.02 46.64
C GLY A 24 7.18 30.17 45.68
N GLY A 25 8.04 30.40 44.69
CA GLY A 25 7.87 31.47 43.70
C GLY A 25 6.63 31.25 42.84
N SER A 26 5.87 32.35 42.63
CA SER A 26 4.66 32.48 41.78
C SER A 26 4.71 31.69 40.47
N ASN A 27 5.90 31.56 39.88
CA ASN A 27 6.13 30.87 38.60
C ASN A 27 5.77 29.37 38.62
N ARG A 28 5.93 28.67 39.76
CA ARG A 28 5.56 27.25 39.85
C ARG A 28 4.05 27.07 39.92
N LEU A 29 3.35 27.97 40.61
CA LEU A 29 1.89 28.00 40.66
C LEU A 29 1.30 28.34 39.29
N TRP A 30 1.93 29.27 38.57
CA TRP A 30 1.51 29.65 37.22
C TRP A 30 1.74 28.53 36.20
N LEU A 31 2.87 27.81 36.28
CA LEU A 31 3.13 26.61 35.48
C LEU A 31 2.11 25.49 35.76
N LEU A 32 1.78 25.24 37.03
CA LEU A 32 0.77 24.24 37.40
C LEU A 32 -0.62 24.65 36.89
N ALA A 33 -0.98 25.93 36.99
CA ALA A 33 -2.23 26.45 36.47
C ALA A 33 -2.29 26.33 34.93
N PHE A 34 -1.19 26.64 34.24
CA PHE A 34 -1.07 26.50 32.79
C PHE A 34 -1.22 25.04 32.36
N VAL A 35 -0.43 24.12 32.93
CA VAL A 35 -0.52 22.68 32.60
C VAL A 35 -1.90 22.12 32.94
N SER A 36 -2.49 22.50 34.08
CA SER A 36 -3.85 22.08 34.44
C SER A 36 -4.90 22.62 33.46
N PHE A 37 -4.77 23.85 32.99
CA PHE A 37 -5.67 24.43 32.00
C PHE A 37 -5.62 23.66 30.68
N PHE A 38 -4.43 23.32 30.17
CA PHE A 38 -4.30 22.52 28.94
C PHE A 38 -4.78 21.09 29.12
N ALA A 39 -4.56 20.47 30.28
CA ALA A 39 -5.07 19.13 30.58
C ALA A 39 -6.62 19.12 30.63
N ILE A 40 -7.22 20.12 31.27
CA ILE A 40 -8.69 20.27 31.33
C ILE A 40 -9.24 20.58 29.94
N ALA A 41 -8.62 21.48 29.19
CA ALA A 41 -9.03 21.79 27.82
C ALA A 41 -8.99 20.52 26.95
N PHE A 42 -7.93 19.72 27.03
CA PHE A 42 -7.81 18.45 26.32
C PHE A 42 -8.90 17.43 26.72
N LEU A 43 -9.18 17.30 28.02
CA LEU A 43 -10.27 16.45 28.53
C LEU A 43 -11.64 16.92 28.05
N VAL A 44 -11.91 18.24 28.06
CA VAL A 44 -13.16 18.81 27.55
C VAL A 44 -13.29 18.56 26.05
N THR A 45 -12.22 18.72 25.27
CA THR A 45 -12.22 18.41 23.83
C THR A 45 -12.51 16.93 23.59
N LEU A 46 -11.93 16.01 24.36
CA LEU A 46 -12.21 14.56 24.28
C LEU A 46 -13.67 14.21 24.61
N ILE A 47 -14.27 14.90 25.59
CA ILE A 47 -15.68 14.68 25.96
C ILE A 47 -16.61 15.27 24.89
N TYR A 48 -16.30 16.46 24.37
CA TYR A 48 -17.08 17.10 23.31
C TYR A 48 -16.96 16.37 21.96
N THR A 49 -15.81 15.77 21.64
CA THR A 49 -15.66 14.96 20.42
C THR A 49 -16.33 13.59 20.56
N ARG A 50 -16.52 13.05 21.77
CA ARG A 50 -17.36 11.86 22.00
C ARG A 50 -18.85 12.11 21.75
N GLU A 51 -19.34 13.32 21.97
CA GLU A 51 -20.74 13.70 21.71
C GLU A 51 -21.03 14.02 20.22
N ILE A 52 -19.99 14.19 19.40
CA ILE A 52 -20.12 14.49 17.94
C ILE A 52 -20.01 13.22 17.08
N LEU A 53 -19.59 12.09 17.64
CA LEU A 53 -19.72 10.79 16.98
C LEU A 53 -21.10 10.21 17.30
N PRO A 54 -21.97 9.93 16.32
CA PRO A 54 -23.20 9.21 16.60
C PRO A 54 -22.81 7.81 17.07
N ILE A 55 -23.00 7.53 18.36
CA ILE A 55 -23.06 6.17 18.87
C ILE A 55 -24.18 5.50 18.08
N LYS A 56 -23.81 4.67 17.09
CA LYS A 56 -24.74 3.69 16.51
C LYS A 56 -25.07 2.71 17.64
N SER A 57 -26.11 3.03 18.40
CA SER A 57 -26.79 2.06 19.24
C SER A 57 -27.13 0.86 18.35
N THR A 58 -26.55 -0.29 18.68
CA THR A 58 -26.93 -1.57 18.09
C THR A 58 -28.36 -1.85 18.51
N THR A 59 -29.32 -1.37 17.72
CA THR A 59 -30.71 -1.78 17.84
C THR A 59 -30.76 -3.23 17.39
N THR A 60 -30.82 -4.16 18.33
CA THR A 60 -31.29 -5.53 18.09
C THR A 60 -32.73 -5.44 17.59
N THR A 61 -32.91 -5.35 16.28
CA THR A 61 -34.19 -5.59 15.62
C THR A 61 -34.47 -7.08 15.71
N THR A 62 -35.37 -7.45 16.61
CA THR A 62 -36.09 -8.72 16.53
C THR A 62 -36.75 -8.81 15.16
N MET A 63 -36.22 -9.66 14.27
CA MET A 63 -36.86 -9.96 13.00
C MET A 63 -38.21 -10.63 13.27
N ALA A 64 -39.28 -9.91 12.98
CA ALA A 64 -40.59 -10.53 12.81
C ALA A 64 -40.51 -11.47 11.60
N THR A 65 -40.76 -12.76 11.82
CA THR A 65 -40.95 -13.75 10.75
C THR A 65 -42.26 -13.45 10.03
N GLY A 66 -42.23 -12.47 9.14
CA GLY A 66 -43.22 -12.33 8.09
C GLY A 66 -42.85 -13.28 6.96
N SER A 67 -43.72 -14.26 6.67
CA SER A 67 -43.61 -15.12 5.51
C SER A 67 -43.73 -14.29 4.22
N ALA A 68 -42.62 -13.70 3.80
CA ALA A 68 -42.50 -13.13 2.47
C ALA A 68 -42.28 -14.28 1.49
N SER A 69 -43.25 -14.43 0.59
CA SER A 69 -43.20 -15.32 -0.57
C SER A 69 -41.82 -15.29 -1.22
N SER A 70 -41.23 -16.46 -1.42
CA SER A 70 -39.97 -16.67 -2.12
C SER A 70 -40.03 -16.07 -3.53
N SER A 71 -39.68 -14.79 -3.66
CA SER A 71 -39.14 -14.29 -4.91
C SER A 71 -37.83 -15.04 -5.12
N THR A 72 -37.70 -15.66 -6.28
CA THR A 72 -36.45 -16.24 -6.77
C THR A 72 -35.34 -15.20 -6.63
N PHE A 73 -34.56 -15.28 -5.54
CA PHE A 73 -33.29 -14.61 -5.44
C PHE A 73 -32.44 -15.17 -6.58
N GLY A 74 -32.24 -14.33 -7.61
CA GLY A 74 -31.38 -14.65 -8.74
C GLY A 74 -30.04 -15.17 -8.24
N ASN A 75 -29.48 -16.09 -9.00
CA ASN A 75 -28.20 -16.75 -8.71
C ASN A 75 -27.19 -15.76 -8.12
N ILE A 76 -26.82 -15.94 -6.85
CA ILE A 76 -25.95 -15.03 -6.07
C ILE A 76 -24.56 -14.87 -6.75
N ASN A 77 -24.23 -15.77 -7.68
CA ASN A 77 -22.98 -15.80 -8.42
C ASN A 77 -23.09 -15.28 -9.86
N ALA A 78 -24.19 -14.63 -10.24
CA ALA A 78 -24.34 -14.09 -11.58
C ALA A 78 -23.33 -12.95 -11.84
N PRO A 79 -22.72 -12.85 -13.04
CA PRO A 79 -21.93 -11.71 -13.43
C PRO A 79 -22.74 -10.41 -13.37
N LEU A 80 -22.08 -9.28 -13.12
CA LEU A 80 -22.72 -7.97 -13.17
C LEU A 80 -23.31 -7.71 -14.57
N PRO A 81 -24.55 -7.20 -14.67
CA PRO A 81 -25.11 -6.80 -15.95
C PRO A 81 -24.25 -5.74 -16.64
N THR A 82 -24.10 -5.84 -17.96
CA THR A 82 -23.32 -4.88 -18.76
C THR A 82 -23.81 -3.43 -18.57
N SER A 83 -25.11 -3.23 -18.37
CA SER A 83 -25.66 -1.90 -18.06
C SER A 83 -25.08 -1.33 -16.77
N VAL A 84 -24.98 -2.13 -15.71
CA VAL A 84 -24.40 -1.72 -14.42
C VAL A 84 -22.92 -1.39 -14.58
N ILE A 85 -22.15 -2.25 -15.26
CA ILE A 85 -20.73 -2.00 -15.55
C ILE A 85 -20.56 -0.67 -16.30
N ASN A 86 -21.31 -0.47 -17.39
CA ASN A 86 -21.22 0.75 -18.19
C ASN A 86 -21.62 2.00 -17.38
N THR A 87 -22.61 1.90 -16.51
CA THR A 87 -23.00 2.98 -15.60
C THR A 87 -21.89 3.30 -14.60
N LEU A 88 -21.26 2.30 -13.99
CA LEU A 88 -20.14 2.49 -13.06
C LEU A 88 -18.96 3.19 -13.77
N LEU A 89 -18.59 2.73 -14.97
CA LEU A 89 -17.54 3.38 -15.76
C LEU A 89 -17.93 4.82 -16.15
N HIS A 90 -19.18 5.06 -16.52
CA HIS A 90 -19.66 6.40 -16.90
C HIS A 90 -19.49 7.41 -15.77
N TYR A 91 -19.91 7.07 -14.56
CA TYR A 91 -19.84 7.99 -13.42
C TYR A 91 -18.43 8.09 -12.84
N ALA A 92 -17.68 6.98 -12.75
CA ALA A 92 -16.30 7.02 -12.26
C ALA A 92 -15.39 7.87 -13.15
N SER A 93 -15.50 7.73 -14.48
CA SER A 93 -14.69 8.51 -15.44
C SER A 93 -15.04 9.98 -15.54
N ARG A 94 -16.12 10.43 -14.87
CA ARG A 94 -16.62 11.81 -14.89
C ARG A 94 -16.52 12.48 -13.52
N SER A 95 -15.67 11.97 -12.64
CA SER A 95 -15.42 12.60 -11.35
C SER A 95 -14.88 14.02 -11.52
N ASN A 96 -15.20 14.90 -10.57
CA ASN A 96 -14.61 16.23 -10.49
C ASN A 96 -13.31 16.23 -9.64
N ASP A 97 -12.89 15.06 -9.14
CA ASP A 97 -11.65 14.94 -8.40
C ASP A 97 -10.44 15.23 -9.30
N SER A 98 -9.34 15.71 -8.74
CA SER A 98 -8.15 16.06 -9.54
C SER A 98 -7.29 14.84 -9.90
N PHE A 99 -7.48 13.74 -9.18
CA PHE A 99 -6.70 12.51 -9.33
C PHE A 99 -7.66 11.33 -9.54
N HIS A 100 -8.10 11.16 -10.78
CA HIS A 100 -8.94 10.04 -11.20
C HIS A 100 -8.48 9.50 -12.56
N MET A 101 -8.80 8.26 -12.85
CA MET A 101 -8.59 7.68 -14.17
C MET A 101 -9.69 8.13 -15.14
N SER A 102 -9.34 8.47 -16.39
CA SER A 102 -10.33 8.76 -17.42
C SER A 102 -11.02 7.49 -17.91
N HIS A 103 -12.06 7.64 -18.73
CA HIS A 103 -12.74 6.50 -19.35
C HIS A 103 -11.78 5.61 -20.16
N ALA A 104 -10.78 6.20 -20.82
CA ALA A 104 -9.81 5.47 -21.63
C ALA A 104 -8.86 4.61 -20.79
N GLU A 105 -8.67 4.96 -19.52
CA GLU A 105 -7.81 4.22 -18.57
C GLU A 105 -8.60 3.14 -17.83
N ILE A 106 -9.81 3.45 -17.35
CA ILE A 106 -10.61 2.46 -16.60
C ILE A 106 -11.19 1.35 -17.48
N LYS A 107 -11.50 1.65 -18.75
CA LYS A 107 -12.21 0.71 -19.63
C LYS A 107 -11.39 -0.53 -19.96
N PRO A 108 -10.10 -0.46 -20.34
CA PRO A 108 -9.27 -1.66 -20.58
C PRO A 108 -9.20 -2.59 -19.37
N ILE A 109 -9.03 -2.02 -18.17
CA ILE A 109 -9.00 -2.79 -16.90
C ILE A 109 -10.34 -3.48 -16.66
N SER A 110 -11.44 -2.75 -16.80
CA SER A 110 -12.80 -3.30 -16.68
C SER A 110 -13.10 -4.40 -17.70
N ASP A 111 -12.62 -4.25 -18.94
CA ASP A 111 -12.81 -5.24 -19.99
C ASP A 111 -12.09 -6.55 -19.68
N VAL A 112 -10.91 -6.49 -19.06
CA VAL A 112 -10.19 -7.67 -18.57
C VAL A 112 -10.93 -8.31 -17.39
N LEU A 113 -11.30 -7.53 -16.37
CA LEU A 113 -12.02 -8.05 -15.19
C LEU A 113 -13.32 -8.77 -15.59
N ARG A 114 -14.09 -8.18 -16.52
CA ARG A 114 -15.34 -8.77 -17.02
C ARG A 114 -15.14 -10.11 -17.74
N LYS A 115 -13.99 -10.31 -18.38
CA LYS A 115 -13.66 -11.55 -19.12
C LYS A 115 -12.88 -12.55 -18.27
N CYS A 116 -12.48 -12.15 -17.07
CA CYS A 116 -11.72 -12.99 -16.15
C CYS A 116 -12.60 -14.15 -15.65
N SER A 117 -11.99 -15.32 -15.47
CA SER A 117 -12.70 -16.47 -14.91
C SER A 117 -13.01 -16.22 -13.43
N SER A 118 -14.22 -16.56 -12.98
CA SER A 118 -14.63 -16.38 -11.59
C SER A 118 -14.21 -17.59 -10.74
N PRO A 119 -13.66 -17.38 -9.52
CA PRO A 119 -13.30 -16.10 -8.94
C PRO A 119 -12.03 -15.52 -9.57
N CYS A 120 -12.05 -14.23 -9.93
CA CYS A 120 -10.88 -13.54 -10.47
C CYS A 120 -10.06 -12.95 -9.32
N ASN A 121 -8.77 -13.25 -9.28
CA ASN A 121 -7.85 -12.67 -8.29
C ASN A 121 -7.26 -11.37 -8.83
N PHE A 122 -7.61 -10.25 -8.21
CA PHE A 122 -7.16 -8.91 -8.58
C PHE A 122 -6.32 -8.27 -7.46
N LEU A 123 -5.06 -7.98 -7.74
CA LEU A 123 -4.17 -7.25 -6.84
C LEU A 123 -4.03 -5.81 -7.32
N VAL A 124 -4.16 -4.84 -6.42
CA VAL A 124 -4.00 -3.43 -6.73
C VAL A 124 -2.95 -2.83 -5.80
N PHE A 125 -1.89 -2.27 -6.36
CA PHE A 125 -0.99 -1.41 -5.61
C PHE A 125 -1.53 0.02 -5.67
N GLY A 126 -1.81 0.61 -4.51
CA GLY A 126 -2.36 1.95 -4.29
C GLY A 126 -3.85 1.95 -3.95
N LEU A 127 -4.23 2.71 -2.92
CA LEU A 127 -5.60 3.17 -2.74
C LEU A 127 -5.82 4.47 -3.52
N THR A 128 -6.73 4.42 -4.49
CA THR A 128 -7.07 5.56 -5.35
C THR A 128 -8.57 5.84 -5.37
N HIS A 129 -8.97 6.85 -6.13
CA HIS A 129 -10.37 7.22 -6.32
C HIS A 129 -11.19 6.03 -6.88
N GLU A 130 -10.57 5.16 -7.67
CA GLU A 130 -11.20 3.99 -8.29
C GLU A 130 -11.27 2.75 -7.37
N THR A 131 -10.79 2.80 -6.12
CA THR A 131 -10.76 1.63 -5.21
C THR A 131 -12.11 0.89 -5.12
N LEU A 132 -13.20 1.61 -4.86
CA LEU A 132 -14.53 1.01 -4.79
C LEU A 132 -15.03 0.53 -6.16
N LEU A 133 -14.63 1.19 -7.25
CA LEU A 133 -14.92 0.74 -8.60
C LEU A 133 -14.26 -0.63 -8.85
N TRP A 134 -12.99 -0.80 -8.48
CA TRP A 134 -12.26 -2.06 -8.62
C TRP A 134 -12.89 -3.19 -7.82
N LYS A 135 -13.29 -2.93 -6.58
CA LYS A 135 -14.01 -3.91 -5.76
C LYS A 135 -15.35 -4.29 -6.39
N ALA A 136 -16.10 -3.31 -6.89
CA ALA A 136 -17.40 -3.56 -7.52
C ALA A 136 -17.28 -4.33 -8.84
N LEU A 137 -16.37 -3.92 -9.73
CA LEU A 137 -16.19 -4.53 -11.04
C LEU A 137 -15.68 -5.97 -10.95
N ASN A 138 -14.86 -6.29 -9.94
CA ASN A 138 -14.42 -7.65 -9.66
C ASN A 138 -15.46 -8.44 -8.83
N HIS A 139 -16.73 -8.35 -9.22
CA HIS A 139 -17.84 -9.01 -8.53
C HIS A 139 -17.63 -10.54 -8.48
N ASN A 140 -17.86 -11.14 -7.30
CA ASN A 140 -17.58 -12.56 -7.01
C ASN A 140 -16.09 -12.96 -7.15
N GLY A 141 -15.19 -11.99 -7.30
CA GLY A 141 -13.75 -12.20 -7.28
C GLY A 141 -13.12 -11.83 -5.93
N ARG A 142 -11.81 -11.97 -5.87
CA ARG A 142 -10.97 -11.51 -4.76
C ARG A 142 -10.25 -10.26 -5.20
N THR A 143 -10.39 -9.16 -4.48
CA THR A 143 -9.62 -7.93 -4.71
C THR A 143 -8.85 -7.56 -3.45
N VAL A 144 -7.54 -7.41 -3.55
CA VAL A 144 -6.66 -6.99 -2.46
C VAL A 144 -5.92 -5.71 -2.87
N PHE A 145 -5.81 -4.77 -1.94
CA PHE A 145 -5.14 -3.49 -2.12
C PHE A 145 -3.88 -3.41 -1.26
N ILE A 146 -2.81 -2.82 -1.80
CA ILE A 146 -1.54 -2.61 -1.10
C ILE A 146 -1.26 -1.10 -1.05
N GLU A 147 -1.11 -0.53 0.13
CA GLU A 147 -1.04 0.93 0.34
C GLU A 147 0.24 1.36 1.09
N GLU A 148 0.92 2.42 0.64
CA GLU A 148 2.14 2.93 1.30
C GLU A 148 1.89 3.53 2.69
N ASN A 149 0.71 4.07 2.94
CA ASN A 149 0.39 4.77 4.17
C ASN A 149 -0.48 3.91 5.09
N ARG A 150 0.15 3.30 6.10
CA ARG A 150 -0.53 2.50 7.14
C ARG A 150 -1.74 3.16 7.80
N TYR A 151 -1.71 4.47 8.00
CA TYR A 151 -2.83 5.19 8.61
C TYR A 151 -3.97 5.36 7.62
N TYR A 152 -3.65 5.56 6.34
CA TYR A 152 -4.65 5.64 5.29
C TYR A 152 -5.28 4.28 5.00
N ALA A 153 -4.47 3.20 4.97
CA ALA A 153 -4.96 1.83 4.86
C ALA A 153 -5.96 1.50 5.99
N ALA A 154 -5.57 1.71 7.25
CA ALA A 154 -6.43 1.44 8.41
C ALA A 154 -7.71 2.30 8.40
N TYR A 155 -7.59 3.59 8.06
CA TYR A 155 -8.75 4.48 7.92
C TYR A 155 -9.71 3.99 6.82
N TYR A 156 -9.18 3.55 5.68
CA TYR A 156 -9.99 3.11 4.55
C TYR A 156 -10.70 1.79 4.86
N GLU A 157 -10.03 0.85 5.53
CA GLU A 157 -10.63 -0.40 6.00
C GLU A 157 -11.77 -0.14 7.01
N GLU A 158 -11.61 0.81 7.93
CA GLU A 158 -12.68 1.22 8.85
C GLU A 158 -13.89 1.80 8.11
N LEU A 159 -13.63 2.61 7.07
CA LEU A 159 -14.68 3.24 6.26
C LEU A 159 -15.39 2.24 5.33
N HIS A 160 -14.65 1.26 4.82
CA HIS A 160 -15.11 0.25 3.86
C HIS A 160 -14.69 -1.16 4.31
N PRO A 161 -15.41 -1.78 5.27
CA PRO A 161 -15.05 -3.10 5.83
C PRO A 161 -15.04 -4.25 4.82
N GLU A 162 -15.58 -4.04 3.62
CA GLU A 162 -15.55 -4.97 2.50
C GLU A 162 -14.24 -4.93 1.68
N ILE A 163 -13.34 -3.98 1.94
CA ILE A 163 -12.08 -3.79 1.24
C ILE A 163 -10.95 -4.48 2.02
N ASP A 164 -10.30 -5.45 1.37
CA ASP A 164 -9.09 -6.09 1.91
C ASP A 164 -7.88 -5.21 1.53
N VAL A 165 -7.32 -4.47 2.49
CA VAL A 165 -6.15 -3.61 2.28
C VAL A 165 -5.02 -3.95 3.25
N PHE A 166 -3.79 -3.97 2.75
CA PHE A 166 -2.58 -4.13 3.54
C PHE A 166 -1.64 -2.97 3.33
N ASP A 167 -0.96 -2.53 4.38
CA ASP A 167 0.10 -1.54 4.26
C ASP A 167 1.45 -2.17 3.90
N VAL A 168 2.29 -1.38 3.24
CA VAL A 168 3.65 -1.77 2.86
C VAL A 168 4.60 -0.60 3.09
N GLN A 169 5.82 -0.90 3.54
CA GLN A 169 6.86 0.12 3.64
C GLN A 169 7.79 0.10 2.42
N TYR A 170 7.58 1.03 1.48
CA TYR A 170 8.52 1.22 0.38
C TYR A 170 9.83 1.89 0.85
N THR A 171 10.95 1.20 0.65
CA THR A 171 12.28 1.65 1.12
C THR A 171 13.15 2.27 0.03
N THR A 172 12.78 2.10 -1.24
CA THR A 172 13.49 2.63 -2.41
C THR A 172 13.09 4.07 -2.73
N LYS A 173 13.98 4.84 -3.36
CA LYS A 173 13.68 6.21 -3.83
C LYS A 173 13.72 6.33 -5.34
N MET A 174 12.87 7.18 -5.93
CA MET A 174 12.83 7.37 -7.39
C MET A 174 14.18 7.78 -8.00
N LYS A 175 14.97 8.60 -7.29
CA LYS A 175 16.31 8.99 -7.74
C LYS A 175 17.31 7.82 -7.84
N GLU A 176 17.05 6.71 -7.16
CA GLU A 176 17.91 5.52 -7.12
C GLU A 176 17.62 4.56 -8.28
N MET A 177 16.64 4.86 -9.13
CA MET A 177 16.14 3.97 -10.20
C MET A 177 17.26 3.25 -10.98
N ARG A 178 18.28 3.98 -11.44
CA ARG A 178 19.35 3.39 -12.27
C ARG A 178 20.25 2.46 -11.47
N GLU A 179 20.56 2.82 -10.23
CA GLU A 179 21.38 2.00 -9.33
C GLU A 179 20.64 0.71 -8.96
N LEU A 180 19.33 0.79 -8.70
CA LEU A 180 18.49 -0.37 -8.38
C LEU A 180 18.46 -1.39 -9.53
N ILE A 181 18.33 -0.95 -10.78
CA ILE A 181 18.42 -1.83 -11.95
C ILE A 181 19.82 -2.48 -12.03
N ALA A 182 20.88 -1.69 -11.89
CA ALA A 182 22.25 -2.21 -11.96
C ALA A 182 22.54 -3.23 -10.84
N SER A 183 22.05 -2.96 -9.62
CA SER A 183 22.17 -3.87 -8.47
C SER A 183 21.39 -5.17 -8.70
N THR A 184 20.16 -5.07 -9.21
CA THR A 184 19.31 -6.22 -9.54
C THR A 184 19.98 -7.13 -10.58
N LYS A 185 20.50 -6.55 -11.67
CA LYS A 185 21.22 -7.31 -12.71
C LYS A 185 22.44 -8.05 -12.17
N LYS A 186 23.17 -7.46 -11.21
CA LYS A 186 24.31 -8.11 -10.56
C LYS A 186 23.89 -9.28 -9.67
N GLN A 187 22.74 -9.14 -9.00
CA GLN A 187 22.26 -10.12 -8.04
C GLN A 187 21.46 -11.26 -8.67
N ILE A 188 20.95 -11.09 -9.90
CA ILE A 188 19.99 -11.99 -10.59
C ILE A 188 20.34 -13.48 -10.57
N LYS A 189 21.63 -13.85 -10.48
CA LYS A 189 22.04 -15.28 -10.39
C LYS A 189 21.79 -15.90 -9.02
N ASN A 190 21.59 -15.10 -7.98
CA ASN A 190 21.41 -15.52 -6.59
C ASN A 190 20.07 -15.04 -6.04
N GLU A 191 19.79 -13.75 -6.16
CA GLU A 191 18.62 -13.03 -5.62
C GLU A 191 18.01 -12.15 -6.74
N CYS A 192 16.83 -11.59 -6.55
CA CYS A 192 16.14 -10.74 -7.55
C CYS A 192 15.86 -11.47 -8.89
N ARG A 193 15.53 -12.76 -8.84
CA ARG A 193 15.20 -13.57 -10.01
C ARG A 193 13.77 -13.32 -10.50
N PRO A 194 13.49 -13.60 -11.79
CA PRO A 194 12.12 -13.57 -12.32
C PRO A 194 11.16 -14.52 -11.61
N VAL A 195 11.67 -15.66 -11.14
CA VAL A 195 10.94 -16.62 -10.32
C VAL A 195 11.68 -16.78 -9.00
N GLN A 196 11.06 -16.39 -7.90
CA GLN A 196 11.66 -16.40 -6.57
C GLN A 196 10.62 -16.34 -5.45
N ASN A 197 11.04 -16.71 -4.25
CA ASN A 197 10.24 -16.51 -3.05
C ASN A 197 10.43 -15.09 -2.52
N LEU A 198 9.45 -14.23 -2.73
CA LEU A 198 9.48 -12.83 -2.28
C LEU A 198 9.48 -12.69 -0.76
N LEU A 199 8.82 -13.60 -0.02
CA LEU A 199 8.71 -13.52 1.46
C LEU A 199 10.07 -13.57 2.16
N PHE A 200 11.06 -14.24 1.56
CA PHE A 200 12.43 -14.35 2.09
C PHE A 200 13.47 -13.71 1.18
N SER A 201 13.03 -12.87 0.24
CA SER A 201 13.93 -12.20 -0.70
C SER A 201 14.61 -11.01 -0.03
N GLU A 202 15.92 -10.90 -0.21
CA GLU A 202 16.73 -9.72 0.14
C GLU A 202 16.84 -8.73 -1.03
N CYS A 203 16.08 -8.96 -2.10
CA CYS A 203 16.06 -8.08 -3.25
C CYS A 203 15.45 -6.73 -2.88
N LYS A 204 16.20 -5.64 -3.03
CA LYS A 204 15.69 -4.27 -2.76
C LYS A 204 14.42 -3.89 -3.54
N LEU A 205 14.18 -4.53 -4.69
CA LEU A 205 12.98 -4.30 -5.51
C LEU A 205 11.82 -5.22 -5.14
N GLY A 206 12.06 -6.32 -4.42
CA GLY A 206 11.04 -7.25 -3.98
C GLY A 206 10.37 -6.76 -2.70
N ILE A 207 9.04 -6.76 -2.68
CA ILE A 207 8.28 -6.49 -1.46
C ILE A 207 8.16 -7.78 -0.66
N ASN A 208 8.73 -7.83 0.55
CA ASN A 208 8.84 -9.03 1.40
C ASN A 208 8.06 -8.95 2.72
N ASP A 209 7.33 -7.86 2.96
CA ASP A 209 6.59 -7.54 4.18
C ASP A 209 5.05 -7.63 4.02
N LEU A 210 4.55 -8.29 2.98
CA LEU A 210 3.11 -8.53 2.80
C LEU A 210 2.64 -9.78 3.55
N PRO A 211 1.34 -9.92 3.84
CA PRO A 211 0.80 -11.15 4.38
C PRO A 211 1.05 -12.36 3.45
N ASN A 212 1.34 -13.53 4.05
CA ASN A 212 1.69 -14.76 3.31
C ASN A 212 0.73 -15.09 2.16
N HIS A 213 -0.59 -14.90 2.37
CA HIS A 213 -1.59 -15.23 1.35
C HIS A 213 -1.44 -14.39 0.07
N VAL A 214 -0.84 -13.19 0.12
CA VAL A 214 -0.59 -12.37 -1.08
C VAL A 214 0.44 -13.04 -1.99
N TYR A 215 1.45 -13.70 -1.41
CA TYR A 215 2.47 -14.45 -2.16
C TYR A 215 1.98 -15.81 -2.66
N GLU A 216 0.95 -16.38 -2.04
CA GLU A 216 0.45 -17.71 -2.36
C GLU A 216 -0.64 -17.74 -3.45
N VAL A 217 -1.27 -16.58 -3.70
CA VAL A 217 -2.36 -16.41 -4.66
C VAL A 217 -1.82 -16.28 -6.09
N ASP A 218 -2.42 -17.06 -6.98
CA ASP A 218 -2.22 -16.93 -8.42
C ASP A 218 -3.05 -15.75 -8.95
N TRP A 219 -2.47 -14.54 -8.93
CA TRP A 219 -3.12 -13.32 -9.39
C TRP A 219 -3.41 -13.37 -10.90
N ASP A 220 -4.65 -13.05 -11.29
CA ASP A 220 -5.08 -13.02 -12.69
C ASP A 220 -4.91 -11.63 -13.30
N VAL A 221 -5.16 -10.60 -12.47
CA VAL A 221 -4.98 -9.20 -12.82
C VAL A 221 -4.16 -8.52 -11.72
N ILE A 222 -3.21 -7.69 -12.11
CA ILE A 222 -2.48 -6.80 -11.21
C ILE A 222 -2.55 -5.39 -11.78
N LEU A 223 -2.95 -4.42 -10.96
CA LEU A 223 -2.89 -3.00 -11.28
C LEU A 223 -1.83 -2.33 -10.41
N VAL A 224 -0.88 -1.67 -11.05
CA VAL A 224 0.16 -0.87 -10.40
C VAL A 224 -0.20 0.62 -10.54
N ASP A 225 -0.86 1.15 -9.52
CA ASP A 225 -1.33 2.55 -9.43
C ASP A 225 -0.80 3.29 -8.19
N GLY A 226 0.04 2.62 -7.41
CA GLY A 226 0.71 3.15 -6.23
C GLY A 226 2.14 2.61 -6.15
N PRO A 227 3.03 3.26 -5.38
CA PRO A 227 2.78 4.49 -4.62
C PRO A 227 2.65 5.74 -5.50
N ARG A 228 2.15 6.85 -4.92
CA ARG A 228 1.86 8.11 -5.67
C ARG A 228 3.05 8.66 -6.45
N GLY A 229 4.26 8.54 -5.91
CA GLY A 229 5.48 9.08 -6.52
C GLY A 229 5.73 10.54 -6.14
N ASP A 230 5.93 10.81 -4.84
CA ASP A 230 6.07 12.15 -4.23
C ASP A 230 7.40 12.88 -4.55
N GLY A 231 7.94 12.70 -5.75
CA GLY A 231 9.21 13.29 -6.19
C GLY A 231 10.45 12.42 -5.91
N PRO A 232 11.64 12.90 -6.26
CA PRO A 232 12.85 12.08 -6.38
C PRO A 232 13.28 11.37 -5.09
N ASP A 233 12.92 11.92 -3.93
CA ASP A 233 13.26 11.37 -2.61
C ASP A 233 12.20 10.41 -2.05
N GLY A 234 11.01 10.38 -2.65
CA GLY A 234 9.93 9.46 -2.30
C GLY A 234 10.02 8.13 -3.06
N PRO A 235 9.20 7.13 -2.66
CA PRO A 235 9.09 5.89 -3.40
C PRO A 235 8.41 6.12 -4.74
N GLY A 236 8.74 5.28 -5.72
CA GLY A 236 8.03 5.22 -7.00
C GLY A 236 7.56 3.80 -7.28
N ARG A 237 6.93 3.58 -8.44
CA ARG A 237 6.33 2.27 -8.81
C ARG A 237 7.35 1.18 -9.18
N MET A 238 8.64 1.39 -8.92
CA MET A 238 9.73 0.45 -9.21
C MET A 238 9.54 -0.90 -8.52
N THR A 239 9.30 -0.87 -7.20
CA THR A 239 9.11 -2.04 -6.34
C THR A 239 7.81 -2.79 -6.68
N PRO A 240 6.64 -2.11 -6.83
CA PRO A 240 5.43 -2.74 -7.35
C PRO A 240 5.57 -3.37 -8.73
N ILE A 241 6.21 -2.71 -9.71
CA ILE A 241 6.39 -3.25 -11.06
C ILE A 241 7.23 -4.53 -11.02
N PHE A 242 8.37 -4.50 -10.30
CA PHE A 242 9.21 -5.69 -10.12
C PHE A 242 8.43 -6.83 -9.45
N THR A 243 7.76 -6.53 -8.33
CA THR A 243 7.00 -7.50 -7.54
C THR A 243 5.86 -8.12 -8.36
N ALA A 244 5.10 -7.31 -9.11
CA ALA A 244 4.06 -7.79 -10.02
C ALA A 244 4.64 -8.75 -11.07
N GLY A 245 5.80 -8.41 -11.63
CA GLY A 245 6.51 -9.25 -12.59
C GLY A 245 6.94 -10.60 -12.00
N VAL A 246 7.39 -10.63 -10.74
CA VAL A 246 7.77 -11.87 -10.04
C VAL A 246 6.55 -12.70 -9.67
N LEU A 247 5.50 -12.08 -9.12
CA LEU A 247 4.25 -12.77 -8.78
C LEU A 247 3.62 -13.44 -10.01
N ALA A 248 3.54 -12.73 -11.14
CA ALA A 248 2.99 -13.27 -12.38
C ALA A 248 3.79 -14.47 -12.91
N ARG A 249 5.12 -14.44 -12.79
CA ARG A 249 6.01 -15.50 -13.28
C ARG A 249 6.11 -16.70 -12.35
N SER A 250 5.85 -16.50 -11.06
CA SER A 250 5.93 -17.52 -10.01
C SER A 250 4.60 -18.26 -9.77
N ARG A 251 3.60 -18.05 -10.63
CA ARG A 251 2.29 -18.70 -10.52
C ARG A 251 2.40 -20.22 -10.52
N LYS A 252 1.53 -20.88 -9.76
CA LYS A 252 1.48 -22.34 -9.65
C LYS A 252 0.80 -22.94 -10.88
N ALA A 253 -0.35 -22.38 -11.29
CA ALA A 253 -1.13 -22.86 -12.42
C ALA A 253 -0.33 -22.90 -13.74
N SER A 254 -0.38 -24.04 -14.44
CA SER A 254 0.28 -24.24 -15.73
C SER A 254 -0.41 -23.44 -16.84
N ASN A 255 0.37 -22.86 -17.74
CA ASN A 255 -0.10 -22.00 -18.86
C ASN A 255 -0.90 -20.75 -18.43
N ALA A 256 -0.78 -20.35 -17.16
CA ALA A 256 -1.50 -19.19 -16.65
C ALA A 256 -0.85 -17.88 -17.12
N LYS A 257 -1.71 -16.89 -17.39
CA LYS A 257 -1.35 -15.54 -17.83
C LYS A 257 -1.85 -14.53 -16.83
N THR A 258 -1.04 -13.54 -16.54
CA THR A 258 -1.41 -12.43 -15.65
C THR A 258 -1.48 -11.15 -16.47
N HIS A 259 -2.62 -10.47 -16.39
CA HIS A 259 -2.76 -9.14 -16.95
C HIS A 259 -2.16 -8.15 -15.96
N ILE A 260 -1.15 -7.39 -16.36
CA ILE A 260 -0.53 -6.36 -15.52
C ILE A 260 -0.77 -5.01 -16.16
N PHE A 261 -1.42 -4.11 -15.43
CA PHE A 261 -1.63 -2.74 -15.82
C PHE A 261 -0.69 -1.83 -15.03
N VAL A 262 -0.01 -0.92 -15.71
CA VAL A 262 0.87 0.09 -15.09
C VAL A 262 0.33 1.46 -15.44
N HIS A 263 -0.11 2.20 -14.44
CA HIS A 263 -0.65 3.56 -14.59
C HIS A 263 0.48 4.61 -14.63
N ASP A 264 0.16 5.87 -14.95
CA ASP A 264 1.08 6.99 -15.23
C ASP A 264 2.27 6.61 -16.14
N TYR A 265 2.01 5.86 -17.21
CA TYR A 265 3.06 5.31 -18.06
C TYR A 265 3.88 6.38 -18.82
N TYR A 266 3.52 7.66 -18.78
CA TYR A 266 4.28 8.77 -19.35
C TYR A 266 5.53 9.07 -18.52
N ARG A 267 5.53 8.67 -17.25
CA ARG A 267 6.68 8.82 -16.36
C ARG A 267 7.77 7.84 -16.77
N ASN A 268 9.01 8.33 -16.78
CA ASN A 268 10.17 7.56 -17.23
C ASN A 268 10.42 6.29 -16.39
N VAL A 269 10.12 6.34 -15.09
CA VAL A 269 10.35 5.21 -14.18
C VAL A 269 9.52 4.00 -14.59
N GLU A 270 8.24 4.22 -14.88
CA GLU A 270 7.27 3.20 -15.26
C GLU A 270 7.64 2.56 -16.60
N ARG A 271 8.05 3.36 -17.59
CA ARG A 271 8.51 2.83 -18.89
C ARG A 271 9.76 1.97 -18.73
N ILE A 272 10.76 2.47 -18.03
CA ILE A 272 12.04 1.78 -17.85
C ILE A 272 11.83 0.48 -17.07
N TYR A 273 11.08 0.50 -15.98
CA TYR A 273 10.83 -0.70 -15.16
C TYR A 273 9.87 -1.67 -15.82
N GLY A 274 8.88 -1.18 -16.56
CA GLY A 274 8.00 -2.00 -17.38
C GLY A 274 8.79 -2.77 -18.43
N ASP A 275 9.62 -2.09 -19.21
CA ASP A 275 10.45 -2.73 -20.24
C ASP A 275 11.51 -3.67 -19.63
N GLU A 276 12.07 -3.37 -18.46
CA GLU A 276 13.12 -4.18 -17.82
C GLU A 276 12.57 -5.43 -17.10
N PHE A 277 11.43 -5.33 -16.41
CA PHE A 277 10.93 -6.39 -15.52
C PHE A 277 9.59 -6.99 -15.95
N LEU A 278 8.75 -6.27 -16.69
CA LEU A 278 7.55 -6.84 -17.33
C LEU A 278 7.83 -7.27 -18.77
N CYS A 279 8.89 -6.72 -19.36
CA CYS A 279 9.44 -7.01 -20.68
C CYS A 279 8.62 -6.44 -21.83
N ARG A 280 9.30 -5.73 -22.74
CA ARG A 280 8.68 -5.06 -23.87
C ARG A 280 7.91 -6.04 -24.76
N GLU A 281 8.40 -7.26 -24.91
CA GLU A 281 7.74 -8.32 -25.68
C GLU A 281 6.39 -8.77 -25.11
N ASN A 282 6.11 -8.46 -23.83
CA ASN A 282 4.83 -8.77 -23.18
C ASN A 282 3.85 -7.60 -23.22
N LEU A 283 4.24 -6.44 -23.78
CA LEU A 283 3.38 -5.27 -23.89
C LEU A 283 2.32 -5.49 -24.98
N VAL A 284 1.05 -5.44 -24.58
CA VAL A 284 -0.11 -5.60 -25.48
C VAL A 284 -0.50 -4.27 -26.08
N GLU A 285 -0.69 -3.27 -25.23
CA GLU A 285 -1.06 -1.91 -25.62
C GLU A 285 -0.56 -0.92 -24.58
N SER A 286 -0.29 0.31 -25.03
CA SER A 286 0.03 1.42 -24.13
C SER A 286 -0.40 2.75 -24.73
N ASN A 287 -0.81 3.67 -23.88
CA ASN A 287 -0.81 5.09 -24.17
C ASN A 287 0.06 5.82 -23.12
N ASP A 288 -0.04 7.14 -23.05
CA ASP A 288 0.73 7.92 -22.08
C ASP A 288 0.28 7.67 -20.63
N MET A 289 -0.95 7.28 -20.37
CA MET A 289 -1.42 7.07 -19.00
C MET A 289 -1.33 5.61 -18.55
N LEU A 290 -1.58 4.65 -19.44
CA LEU A 290 -1.71 3.25 -19.08
C LEU A 290 -0.95 2.34 -20.04
N ALA A 291 -0.23 1.37 -19.49
CA ALA A 291 0.32 0.24 -20.22
C ALA A 291 -0.31 -1.07 -19.74
N HIS A 292 -0.62 -1.95 -20.69
CA HIS A 292 -1.15 -3.29 -20.44
C HIS A 292 -0.15 -4.34 -20.92
N PHE A 293 0.34 -5.14 -19.99
CA PHE A 293 1.20 -6.30 -20.23
C PHE A 293 0.43 -7.60 -19.98
N ILE A 294 0.80 -8.65 -20.71
CA ILE A 294 0.39 -10.03 -20.40
C ILE A 294 1.64 -10.85 -20.12
N VAL A 295 1.83 -11.21 -18.85
CA VAL A 295 3.02 -11.93 -18.38
C VAL A 295 2.68 -13.39 -18.09
N GLU A 296 3.44 -14.29 -18.69
CA GLU A 296 3.31 -15.74 -18.53
C GLU A 296 4.19 -16.26 -17.38
N LYS A 297 3.79 -17.40 -16.81
CA LYS A 297 4.64 -18.19 -15.91
C LYS A 297 6.00 -18.48 -16.56
N MET A 298 7.07 -18.47 -15.77
CA MET A 298 8.42 -18.84 -16.23
C MET A 298 8.95 -20.07 -15.48
N ASP A 299 9.97 -20.71 -16.07
CA ASP A 299 10.71 -21.80 -15.41
C ASP A 299 11.47 -21.29 -14.19
N GLU A 300 11.46 -22.03 -13.08
CA GLU A 300 12.13 -21.66 -11.83
C GLU A 300 13.65 -21.46 -11.99
N ASN A 301 14.26 -22.06 -13.01
CA ASN A 301 15.68 -21.90 -13.33
C ASN A 301 15.95 -20.73 -14.31
N SER A 302 14.98 -19.84 -14.52
CA SER A 302 15.16 -18.65 -15.35
C SER A 302 15.91 -17.56 -14.59
N PHE A 303 17.00 -17.05 -15.18
CA PHE A 303 17.82 -15.97 -14.62
C PHE A 303 17.74 -14.68 -15.43
N HIS A 304 16.76 -14.57 -16.32
CA HIS A 304 16.54 -13.40 -17.16
C HIS A 304 15.04 -13.11 -17.21
N PHE A 305 14.64 -11.85 -16.99
CA PHE A 305 13.24 -11.47 -17.03
C PHE A 305 12.68 -11.53 -18.46
N CYS A 306 13.47 -11.03 -19.40
CA CYS A 306 13.10 -10.84 -20.80
C CYS A 306 13.92 -11.76 -21.68
N ARG A 307 13.36 -12.17 -22.82
CA ARG A 307 14.08 -12.99 -23.80
C ARG A 307 15.22 -12.13 -24.38
N ASN A 308 16.40 -12.72 -24.55
CA ASN A 308 17.62 -12.00 -24.97
C ASN A 308 17.34 -11.09 -26.18
N HIS A 309 17.37 -9.78 -25.96
CA HIS A 309 17.57 -8.79 -27.01
C HIS A 309 19.03 -8.88 -27.49
N THR A 310 19.33 -9.80 -28.41
CA THR A 310 20.47 -9.57 -29.29
C THR A 310 20.17 -8.33 -30.14
N SER A 311 20.78 -7.22 -29.71
CA SER A 311 21.09 -6.00 -30.48
C SER A 311 19.97 -5.40 -31.34
N THR A 312 19.40 -4.30 -30.87
CA THR A 312 19.02 -3.19 -31.76
C THR A 312 19.45 -1.89 -31.09
N SER A 313 20.74 -1.59 -31.22
CA SER A 313 21.19 -0.20 -31.17
C SER A 313 20.68 0.46 -32.45
N PRO A 314 19.96 1.59 -32.40
CA PRO A 314 19.67 2.36 -33.59
C PRO A 314 20.95 3.09 -34.02
N SER A 315 21.34 2.86 -35.28
CA SER A 315 22.23 3.72 -36.05
C SER A 315 21.65 5.12 -36.20
#